data_AF-A0A7Y3P974-F1
#
_entry.id   AF-A0A7Y3P974-F1
#
_cell.length_a   1.000
_cell.length_b   1.000
_cell.length_c   1.000
_cell.angle_alpha   90.00
_cell.angle_beta   90.00
_cell.angle_gamma   90.00
#
_symmetry.space_group_name_H-M   'P 1'
#
loop_
_entity.id
_entity.type
_entity.pdbx_description
1 polymer ?
#
loop_
_entity_poly.entity_id
_entity_poly.type
_entity_poly.pdbx_seq_one_letter_code
_entity_poly.pdbx_strand_id
1 'polypeptide(L)'
;MARSDPHSYFDDAQPRTRSWRLDLRADFDAKTLSGEIELALDGPHGGALDLDTKGLDIRRASVDGLDIPFELGPEEPILGRRLRLTLPPGARA
;
A
#
# COMPACT_ATOMS: atom_id res chain seq x y z
N MET A 1 -4.50 9.89 -14.58
CA MET A 1 -4.10 8.91 -15.61
C MET A 1 -2.82 9.37 -16.30
N ALA A 2 -1.77 9.36 -15.50
CA ALA A 2 -0.40 9.33 -15.96
C ALA A 2 0.37 8.66 -14.83
N ARG A 3 1.05 7.55 -15.13
CA ARG A 3 2.14 7.08 -14.28
C ARG A 3 3.29 8.02 -14.58
N SER A 4 3.42 9.08 -13.79
CA SER A 4 4.44 10.10 -13.97
C SER A 4 5.84 9.52 -13.77
N ASP A 5 5.96 8.48 -12.93
CA ASP A 5 7.19 7.77 -12.65
C ASP A 5 7.15 6.36 -13.27
N PRO A 6 8.05 6.04 -14.22
CA PRO A 6 8.12 4.69 -14.81
C PRO A 6 8.54 3.62 -13.80
N HIS A 7 9.10 3.99 -12.64
CA HIS A 7 9.56 3.09 -11.59
C HIS A 7 8.57 2.89 -10.44
N SER A 8 7.35 3.41 -10.55
CA SER A 8 6.31 3.28 -9.52
C SER A 8 4.95 2.94 -10.14
N TYR A 9 4.17 2.10 -9.46
CA TYR A 9 2.79 1.78 -9.82
C TYR A 9 1.79 2.90 -9.46
N PHE A 10 2.23 3.96 -8.77
CA PHE A 10 1.41 5.12 -8.42
C PHE A 10 0.83 5.81 -9.68
N ASP A 11 -0.47 6.15 -9.66
CA ASP A 11 -1.13 7.01 -10.66
C ASP A 11 -1.52 8.34 -10.03
N ASP A 12 -1.22 9.47 -10.68
CA ASP A 12 -1.58 10.82 -10.18
C ASP A 12 -3.10 11.05 -10.03
N ALA A 13 -3.95 10.15 -10.53
CA ALA A 13 -5.40 10.19 -10.27
C ALA A 13 -5.78 9.70 -8.86
N GLN A 14 -4.88 9.02 -8.15
CA GLN A 14 -5.12 8.52 -6.80
C GLN A 14 -4.66 9.56 -5.75
N PRO A 15 -5.23 9.55 -4.54
CA PRO A 15 -4.83 10.46 -3.46
C PRO A 15 -3.36 10.24 -3.06
N ARG A 16 -2.72 11.27 -2.54
CA ARG A 16 -1.34 11.18 -2.06
C ARG A 16 -1.33 10.85 -0.56
N THR A 17 -0.33 10.10 -0.13
CA THR A 17 -0.07 9.90 1.29
C THR A 17 0.43 11.22 1.89
N ARG A 18 -0.32 11.76 2.86
CA ARG A 18 0.02 12.96 3.61
C ARG A 18 0.99 12.66 4.75
N SER A 19 0.75 11.57 5.46
CA SER A 19 1.59 11.11 6.57
C SER A 19 1.46 9.61 6.74
N TRP A 20 2.41 9.02 7.44
CA TRP A 20 2.41 7.60 7.74
C TRP A 20 2.87 7.36 9.18
N ARG A 21 2.38 6.28 9.76
CA ARG A 21 2.85 5.72 11.03
C ARG A 21 3.30 4.30 10.77
N LEU A 22 4.49 3.97 11.25
CA LEU A 22 5.12 2.67 11.04
C LEU A 22 5.48 2.08 12.39
N ASP A 23 4.94 0.91 12.68
CA ASP A 23 5.34 0.09 13.82
C ASP A 23 6.01 -1.17 13.28
N LEU A 24 7.26 -1.39 13.66
CA LEU A 24 8.06 -2.50 13.18
C LEU A 24 8.82 -3.16 14.33
N ARG A 25 8.86 -4.48 14.26
CA ARG A 25 9.71 -5.36 15.04
C ARG A 25 10.78 -5.96 14.13
N ALA A 26 12.04 -5.81 14.54
CA ALA A 26 13.16 -6.47 13.89
C ALA A 26 13.42 -7.85 14.51
N ASP A 27 13.57 -8.85 13.65
CA ASP A 27 14.07 -10.18 13.98
C ASP A 27 15.42 -10.38 13.27
N PHE A 28 16.50 -10.41 14.05
CA PHE A 28 17.85 -10.51 13.51
C PHE A 28 18.23 -11.94 13.12
N ASP A 29 17.63 -12.94 13.76
CA ASP A 29 17.89 -14.36 13.46
C ASP A 29 17.23 -14.72 12.13
N ALA A 30 15.96 -14.33 11.97
CA ALA A 30 15.22 -14.51 10.72
C ALA A 30 15.61 -13.49 9.63
N LYS A 31 16.29 -12.39 10.01
CA LYS A 31 16.61 -11.24 9.15
C LYS A 31 15.36 -10.62 8.51
N THR A 32 14.30 -10.45 9.30
CA THR A 32 13.01 -9.91 8.83
C THR A 32 12.58 -8.71 9.66
N LEU A 33 11.76 -7.86 9.02
CA LEU A 33 10.98 -6.82 9.68
C LEU A 33 9.51 -7.23 9.59
N SER A 34 8.79 -7.14 10.71
CA SER A 34 7.36 -7.42 10.76
C SER A 34 6.63 -6.32 11.50
N GLY A 35 5.41 -6.00 11.08
CA GLY A 35 4.61 -4.97 11.73
C GLY A 35 3.53 -4.45 10.81
N GLU A 36 3.19 -3.18 10.98
CA GLU A 36 2.10 -2.51 10.29
C GLU A 36 2.47 -1.08 9.90
N ILE A 37 1.84 -0.60 8.83
CA ILE A 37 1.93 0.78 8.38
C ILE A 37 0.51 1.33 8.23
N GLU A 38 0.27 2.50 8.81
CA GLU A 38 -0.95 3.29 8.64
C GLU A 38 -0.63 4.46 7.71
N LEU A 39 -1.43 4.64 6.65
CA LEU A 39 -1.25 5.68 5.65
C LEU A 39 -2.41 6.66 5.72
N ALA A 40 -2.14 7.91 6.10
CA ALA A 40 -3.15 8.97 6.05
C ALA A 40 -3.12 9.63 4.66
N LEU A 41 -4.25 9.60 3.96
CA LEU A 41 -4.41 10.18 2.62
C LEU A 41 -4.72 11.68 2.70
N ASP A 42 -4.29 12.44 1.70
CA ASP A 42 -4.49 13.90 1.61
C ASP A 42 -5.94 14.30 1.24
N GLY A 43 -6.74 13.34 0.80
CA GLY A 43 -8.15 13.50 0.48
C GLY A 43 -8.93 12.19 0.65
N PRO A 44 -10.27 12.26 0.71
CA PRO A 44 -11.11 11.07 0.70
C PRO A 44 -11.01 10.38 -0.66
N HIS A 45 -10.95 9.04 -0.66
CA HIS A 45 -10.91 8.25 -1.89
C HIS A 45 -11.77 7.00 -1.80
N GLY A 46 -12.09 6.41 -2.93
CA GLY A 46 -12.85 5.16 -3.00
C GLY A 46 -12.48 4.38 -4.26
N GLY A 47 -12.66 3.07 -4.21
CA GLY A 47 -12.24 2.18 -5.28
C GLY A 47 -10.76 1.80 -5.16
N ALA A 48 -10.07 1.68 -6.30
CA ALA A 48 -8.71 1.17 -6.31
C ALA A 48 -7.69 2.18 -5.75
N LEU A 49 -6.78 1.69 -4.91
CA LEU A 49 -5.56 2.36 -4.52
C LEU A 49 -4.39 1.42 -4.77
N ASP A 50 -3.44 1.83 -5.63
CA ASP A 50 -2.27 1.04 -5.98
C ASP A 50 -1.05 1.50 -5.17
N LEU A 51 -0.36 0.55 -4.54
CA LEU A 51 0.86 0.75 -3.75
C LEU A 51 2.00 -0.10 -4.30
N ASP A 52 3.21 0.42 -4.19
CA ASP A 52 4.43 -0.30 -4.56
C ASP A 52 4.84 -1.26 -3.44
N THR A 53 5.18 -2.51 -3.81
CA THR A 53 5.73 -3.49 -2.87
C THR A 53 6.87 -4.27 -3.52
N LYS A 54 7.88 -4.67 -2.75
CA LYS A 54 8.95 -5.55 -3.25
C LYS A 54 9.47 -6.42 -2.12
N GLY A 55 9.38 -7.74 -2.28
CA GLY A 55 9.77 -8.69 -1.25
C GLY A 55 8.95 -8.58 0.05
N LEU A 56 7.73 -8.05 -0.01
CA LEU A 56 6.84 -7.91 1.14
C LEU A 56 5.80 -9.05 1.15
N ASP A 57 5.56 -9.59 2.34
CA ASP A 57 4.43 -10.48 2.61
C ASP A 57 3.29 -9.67 3.23
N ILE A 58 2.25 -9.40 2.42
CA ILE A 58 1.09 -8.61 2.82
C ILE A 58 0.05 -9.54 3.41
N ARG A 59 -0.18 -9.42 4.72
CA ARG A 59 -1.06 -10.34 5.48
C ARG A 59 -2.49 -9.81 5.64
N ARG A 60 -2.67 -8.49 5.69
CA ARG A 60 -3.95 -7.82 5.96
C ARG A 60 -3.91 -6.37 5.49
N ALA A 61 -5.06 -5.85 5.07
CA ALA A 61 -5.29 -4.43 4.86
C ALA A 61 -6.64 -4.07 5.49
N SER A 62 -6.73 -2.88 6.09
CA SER A 62 -7.96 -2.40 6.73
C SER A 62 -8.08 -0.89 6.61
N VAL A 63 -9.32 -0.40 6.66
CA VAL A 63 -9.68 1.03 6.74
C VAL A 63 -10.53 1.21 7.98
N ASP A 64 -10.16 2.14 8.87
CA ASP A 64 -10.83 2.36 10.15
C ASP A 64 -11.09 1.05 10.97
N GLY A 65 -10.15 0.11 10.89
CA GLY A 65 -10.22 -1.20 11.56
C GLY A 65 -11.09 -2.26 10.87
N LEU A 66 -11.72 -1.95 9.73
CA LEU A 66 -12.49 -2.88 8.92
C LEU A 66 -11.64 -3.46 7.78
N ASP A 67 -11.66 -4.79 7.64
CA ASP A 67 -10.86 -5.47 6.61
C ASP A 67 -11.34 -5.14 5.21
N ILE A 68 -10.37 -4.86 4.35
CA ILE A 68 -10.62 -4.56 2.94
C ILE A 68 -9.93 -5.59 2.03
N PRO A 69 -10.51 -5.87 0.85
CA PRO A 69 -9.86 -6.72 -0.13
C PRO A 69 -8.58 -6.08 -0.66
N PHE A 70 -7.55 -6.91 -0.88
CA PHE A 70 -6.37 -6.53 -1.63
C PHE A 70 -5.93 -7.64 -2.59
N GLU A 71 -5.24 -7.25 -3.65
CA GLU A 71 -4.59 -8.16 -4.59
C GLU A 71 -3.12 -7.79 -4.78
N LEU A 72 -2.26 -8.79 -4.93
CA LEU A 72 -0.88 -8.61 -5.39
C LEU A 72 -0.81 -8.97 -6.88
N GLY A 73 -0.32 -8.03 -7.68
CA GLY A 73 -0.02 -8.24 -9.08
C GLY A 73 1.14 -9.22 -9.30
N PRO A 74 1.42 -9.55 -10.58
CA PRO A 74 2.58 -10.36 -10.93
C PRO A 74 3.87 -9.66 -10.50
N GLU A 75 4.89 -10.47 -10.21
CA GLU A 75 6.21 -9.95 -9.89
C GLU A 75 6.92 -9.43 -11.13
N GLU A 76 7.43 -8.21 -11.02
CA GLU A 76 8.25 -7.54 -12.01
C GLU A 76 9.65 -7.36 -11.40
N PRO A 77 10.74 -7.79 -12.08
CA PRO A 77 12.08 -7.78 -11.49
C PRO A 77 12.55 -6.42 -10.95
N ILE A 78 12.16 -5.33 -11.61
CA ILE A 78 12.57 -3.97 -11.24
C ILE A 78 11.55 -3.38 -10.28
N LEU A 79 10.27 -3.38 -10.67
CA LEU A 79 9.19 -2.69 -9.94
C LEU A 79 8.71 -3.44 -8.68
N GLY A 80 8.98 -4.74 -8.58
CA GLY A 80 8.38 -5.59 -7.55
C GLY A 80 6.95 -5.97 -7.93
N ARG A 81 6.02 -5.88 -6.98
CA ARG A 81 4.60 -6.25 -7.15
C ARG A 81 3.72 -5.03 -6.85
N ARG A 82 2.73 -4.80 -7.69
CA ARG A 82 1.65 -3.86 -7.39
C ARG A 82 0.76 -4.46 -6.31
N LEU A 83 0.58 -3.76 -5.19
CA LEU A 83 -0.48 -4.04 -4.22
C LEU A 83 -1.67 -3.15 -4.55
N ARG A 84 -2.81 -3.74 -4.92
CA ARG A 84 -4.05 -3.00 -5.14
C ARG A 84 -5.02 -3.23 -3.99
N LEU A 85 -5.38 -2.15 -3.31
CA LEU A 85 -6.41 -2.12 -2.27
C LEU A 85 -7.76 -1.72 -2.86
N THR A 86 -8.85 -2.28 -2.32
CA THR A 86 -10.23 -1.85 -2.65
C THR A 86 -10.80 -1.04 -1.50
N LEU A 87 -10.68 0.29 -1.59
CA LEU A 87 -11.11 1.20 -0.54
C LEU A 87 -12.64 1.40 -0.57
N PRO A 88 -13.30 1.43 0.60
CA PRO A 88 -14.68 1.89 0.69
C PRO A 88 -14.76 3.39 0.31
N PRO A 89 -15.95 3.88 -0.10
CA PRO A 89 -16.11 5.29 -0.43
C PRO A 89 -15.75 6.21 0.73
N GLY A 90 -14.89 7.19 0.49
CA GLY A 90 -14.54 8.22 1.47
C GLY A 90 -13.43 7.83 2.44
N ALA A 91 -12.72 6.71 2.18
CA ALA A 91 -11.60 6.26 2.99
C ALA A 91 -10.48 7.32 3.07
N ARG A 92 -9.85 7.41 4.24
CA ARG A 92 -8.76 8.37 4.54
C ARG A 92 -7.58 7.75 5.28
N ALA A 93 -7.79 6.62 5.96
CA ALA A 93 -6.80 5.88 6.73
C ALA A 93 -7.15 4.38 6.72
#